data_AF-A0A2U0A2S5-F1
#
_entry.id   AF-A0A2U0A2S5-F1
#
_cell.length_a   1.000
_cell.length_b   1.000
_cell.length_c   1.000
_cell.angle_alpha   90.00
_cell.angle_beta   90.00
_cell.angle_gamma   90.00
#
_symmetry.space_group_name_H-M   'P 1'
#
loop_
_entity.id
_entity.type
_entity.pdbx_description
1 polymer ?
#
loop_
_entity_poly.entity_id
_entity_poly.type
_entity_poly.pdbx_seq_one_letter_code
_entity_poly.pdbx_strand_id
1 'polypeptide(L)'
;MKPRYQRIAIISLSTLLFTSAGAAMAFGGPKGHGGCDRGGKHGPMAALTQLDNLSTEQKQVLKDIRNATRDAMRDLRDAMQDNRTDLRDAMIDNADMASIRSLAEKQGDQVTRMIVLRAEVRNKINSVLTEEQREQLQDLRWSGKGFGPGRKGF
;
A
#
# COMPACT_ATOMS: atom_id res chain seq x y z
N MET A 1 28.06 12.92 -41.96
CA MET A 1 29.13 12.53 -41.01
C MET A 1 28.70 12.95 -39.61
N LYS A 2 28.58 12.01 -38.66
CA LYS A 2 28.12 12.25 -37.28
C LYS A 2 29.33 12.23 -36.33
N PRO A 3 29.62 13.27 -35.54
CA PRO A 3 30.65 13.16 -34.52
C PRO A 3 30.14 12.33 -33.33
N ARG A 4 30.90 11.29 -33.00
CA ARG A 4 30.73 10.42 -31.84
C ARG A 4 31.37 11.11 -30.64
N TYR A 5 30.56 11.63 -29.71
CA TYR A 5 31.07 12.13 -28.45
C TYR A 5 31.08 11.01 -27.41
N GLN A 6 32.30 10.68 -26.96
CA GLN A 6 32.61 9.67 -25.98
C GLN A 6 32.00 10.05 -24.62
N ARG A 7 31.44 9.05 -23.94
CA ARG A 7 30.88 9.14 -22.59
C ARG A 7 32.03 9.37 -21.60
N ILE A 8 32.16 10.59 -21.09
CA ILE A 8 33.00 10.87 -19.93
C ILE A 8 32.09 10.87 -18.71
N ALA A 9 32.12 9.78 -17.96
CA ALA A 9 31.49 9.67 -16.65
C ALA A 9 32.33 10.45 -15.64
N ILE A 10 31.80 11.55 -15.13
CA ILE A 10 32.39 12.30 -14.00
C ILE A 10 31.58 11.94 -12.76
N ILE A 11 32.14 11.06 -11.93
CA ILE A 11 31.62 10.76 -10.60
C ILE A 11 32.27 11.79 -9.66
N SER A 12 31.58 12.90 -9.39
CA SER A 12 31.98 13.86 -8.36
C SER A 12 31.28 13.51 -7.04
N LEU A 13 31.99 12.79 -6.19
CA LEU A 13 31.64 12.55 -4.79
C LEU A 13 31.92 13.83 -4.00
N SER A 14 30.88 14.55 -3.58
CA SER A 14 31.00 15.74 -2.72
C SER A 14 30.23 15.50 -1.44
N THR A 15 30.96 15.14 -0.38
CA THR A 15 30.49 15.04 1.00
C THR A 15 30.39 16.44 1.60
N LEU A 16 29.18 16.88 1.96
CA LEU A 16 28.99 18.03 2.85
C LEU A 16 28.49 17.53 4.21
N LEU A 17 29.34 17.70 5.22
CA LEU A 17 29.04 17.53 6.63
C LEU A 17 28.36 18.80 7.14
N PHE A 18 27.16 18.69 7.68
CA PHE A 18 26.58 19.70 8.57
C PHE A 18 26.16 19.02 9.87
N THR A 19 26.89 19.35 10.93
CA THR A 19 26.63 18.99 12.33
C THR A 19 25.87 20.11 13.01
N SER A 20 24.68 19.82 13.54
CA SER A 20 24.07 20.62 14.62
C SER A 20 23.40 19.67 15.61
N ALA A 21 23.86 19.73 16.86
CA ALA A 21 23.47 18.88 17.97
C ALA A 21 22.31 19.47 18.78
N GLY A 22 21.44 18.57 19.27
CA GLY A 22 20.78 18.64 20.58
C GLY A 22 19.37 19.25 20.64
N ALA A 23 18.35 18.44 20.95
CA ALA A 23 17.92 18.19 22.34
C ALA A 23 16.64 17.32 22.43
N ALA A 24 16.50 16.70 23.62
CA ALA A 24 15.30 16.10 24.22
C ALA A 24 14.87 14.69 23.79
N MET A 25 15.43 13.72 24.51
CA MET A 25 14.84 12.39 24.73
C MET A 25 13.52 12.54 25.50
N ALA A 26 12.43 12.04 24.93
CA ALA A 26 11.24 11.67 25.68
C ALA A 26 11.02 10.17 25.52
N PHE A 27 11.23 9.44 26.61
CA PHE A 27 11.01 8.00 26.73
C PHE A 27 9.52 7.68 26.61
N GLY A 28 9.10 7.25 25.42
CA GLY A 28 7.88 6.45 25.22
C GLY A 28 8.31 5.02 24.94
N GLY A 29 8.14 4.13 25.93
CA GLY A 29 8.74 2.80 25.96
C GLY A 29 8.38 1.86 24.80
N PRO A 30 9.13 0.74 24.66
CA PRO A 30 8.95 -0.22 23.58
C PRO A 30 7.66 -1.03 23.82
N LYS A 31 6.53 -0.53 23.32
CA LYS A 31 5.32 -1.35 23.20
C LYS A 31 5.49 -2.30 22.01
N GLY A 32 6.08 -3.45 22.33
CA GLY A 32 5.70 -4.76 21.82
C GLY A 32 5.52 -4.90 20.31
N HIS A 33 6.52 -5.52 19.70
CA HIS A 33 6.36 -6.33 18.49
C HIS A 33 5.24 -7.38 18.69
N GLY A 34 4.01 -6.98 18.41
CA GLY A 34 2.88 -7.88 18.21
C GLY A 34 2.67 -8.07 16.72
N GLY A 35 3.58 -8.80 16.08
CA GLY A 35 3.50 -9.18 14.68
C GLY A 35 2.13 -9.78 14.39
N CYS A 36 1.25 -9.00 13.76
CA CYS A 36 0.12 -9.53 13.03
C CYS A 36 0.63 -10.07 11.68
N ASP A 37 1.58 -11.00 11.73
CA ASP A 37 1.94 -11.88 10.61
C ASP A 37 0.84 -12.93 10.41
N ARG A 38 -0.42 -12.50 10.38
CA ARG A 38 -1.45 -13.24 9.66
C ARG A 38 -1.25 -12.94 8.18
N GLY A 39 -0.14 -13.46 7.66
CA GLY A 39 0.29 -13.31 6.30
C GLY A 39 -0.85 -13.59 5.33
N GLY A 40 -1.17 -12.61 4.50
CA GLY A 40 -1.47 -12.82 3.08
C GLY A 40 -2.62 -13.73 2.68
N LYS A 41 -3.51 -14.19 3.57
CA LYS A 41 -4.57 -15.14 3.19
C LYS A 41 -5.85 -14.50 2.66
N HIS A 42 -5.96 -13.17 2.70
CA HIS A 42 -7.15 -12.46 2.25
C HIS A 42 -6.78 -11.31 1.32
N GLY A 43 -7.29 -11.40 0.09
CA GLY A 43 -7.11 -10.39 -0.94
C GLY A 43 -6.80 -11.00 -2.32
N PRO A 44 -6.86 -10.17 -3.37
CA PRO A 44 -6.63 -10.59 -4.76
C PRO A 44 -5.32 -11.38 -4.94
N MET A 45 -4.24 -10.96 -4.30
CA MET A 45 -2.94 -11.63 -4.39
C MET A 45 -2.90 -13.03 -3.75
N ALA A 46 -3.80 -13.34 -2.82
CA ALA A 46 -3.91 -14.66 -2.19
C ALA A 46 -4.69 -15.67 -3.06
N ALA A 47 -5.53 -15.17 -3.97
CA ALA A 47 -6.21 -16.01 -4.95
C ALA A 47 -5.24 -16.45 -6.06
N LEU A 48 -4.23 -15.63 -6.38
CA LEU A 48 -3.21 -16.00 -7.39
C LEU A 48 -2.35 -17.18 -6.98
N THR A 49 -2.13 -17.42 -5.69
CA THR A 49 -1.37 -18.59 -5.23
C THR A 49 -2.15 -19.90 -5.33
N GLN A 50 -3.43 -19.83 -5.71
CA GLN A 50 -4.30 -21.00 -5.93
C GLN A 50 -4.45 -21.33 -7.43
N LEU A 51 -3.83 -20.55 -8.33
CA LEU A 51 -3.75 -20.88 -9.74
C LEU A 51 -2.54 -21.77 -9.99
N ASP A 52 -2.78 -23.07 -10.20
CA ASP A 52 -1.73 -24.06 -10.37
C ASP A 52 -1.10 -24.04 -11.78
N ASN A 53 -1.80 -23.47 -12.76
CA ASN A 53 -1.43 -23.46 -14.18
C ASN A 53 -0.72 -22.16 -14.64
N LEU A 54 -0.13 -21.39 -13.73
CA LEU A 54 0.65 -20.19 -14.10
C LEU A 54 2.02 -20.56 -14.67
N SER A 55 2.37 -20.00 -15.83
CA SER A 55 3.72 -20.09 -16.41
C SER A 55 4.77 -19.37 -15.56
N THR A 56 6.05 -19.68 -15.77
CA THR A 56 7.17 -19.04 -15.07
C THR A 56 7.20 -17.54 -15.33
N GLU A 57 6.93 -17.12 -16.56
CA GLU A 57 6.88 -15.74 -17.00
C GLU A 57 5.73 -15.00 -16.33
N GLN A 58 4.52 -15.58 -16.31
CA GLN A 58 3.37 -15.00 -15.60
C GLN A 58 3.65 -14.85 -14.11
N LYS A 59 4.24 -15.86 -13.45
CA LYS A 59 4.61 -15.81 -12.03
C LYS A 59 5.55 -14.65 -11.73
N GLN A 60 6.53 -14.42 -12.60
CA GLN A 60 7.48 -13.32 -12.42
C GLN A 60 6.78 -11.95 -12.55
N VAL A 61 5.97 -11.75 -13.59
CA VAL A 61 5.22 -10.49 -13.77
C VAL A 61 4.25 -10.23 -12.61
N LEU A 62 3.54 -11.26 -12.15
CA LEU A 62 2.62 -11.15 -11.01
C LEU A 62 3.36 -10.82 -9.70
N LYS A 63 4.57 -11.35 -9.51
CA LYS A 63 5.43 -11.02 -8.36
C LYS A 63 5.86 -9.56 -8.39
N ASP A 64 6.19 -9.03 -9.56
CA ASP A 64 6.60 -7.63 -9.71
C ASP A 64 5.42 -6.68 -9.45
N ILE A 65 4.23 -7.00 -9.99
CA ILE A 65 2.98 -6.29 -9.67
C ILE A 65 2.73 -6.31 -8.15
N ARG A 66 2.89 -7.46 -7.50
CA ARG A 66 2.71 -7.60 -6.05
C ARG A 66 3.64 -6.67 -5.27
N ASN A 67 4.92 -6.68 -5.61
CA ASN A 67 5.93 -5.93 -4.88
C ASN A 67 5.69 -4.43 -5.01
N ALA A 68 5.46 -3.94 -6.23
CA ALA A 68 5.11 -2.53 -6.46
C ALA A 68 3.83 -2.11 -5.72
N THR A 69 2.83 -2.98 -5.70
CA THR A 69 1.57 -2.73 -4.98
C THR A 69 1.75 -2.70 -3.48
N ARG A 70 2.64 -3.54 -2.93
CA ARG A 70 2.84 -3.67 -1.49
C ARG A 70 3.28 -2.35 -0.87
N ASP A 71 4.22 -1.67 -1.51
CA ASP A 71 4.79 -0.44 -0.98
C ASP A 71 3.75 0.69 -1.04
N ALA A 72 3.06 0.86 -2.19
CA ALA A 72 1.97 1.83 -2.32
C ALA A 72 0.81 1.58 -1.34
N MET A 73 0.46 0.31 -1.09
CA MET A 73 -0.57 -0.06 -0.11
C MET A 73 -0.13 0.16 1.34
N ARG A 74 1.17 0.02 1.65
CA ARG A 74 1.69 0.29 2.99
C ARG A 74 1.55 1.77 3.30
N ASP A 75 2.06 2.63 2.43
CA ASP A 75 2.06 4.07 2.66
C ASP A 75 0.62 4.61 2.80
N LEU A 76 -0.34 4.06 2.03
CA LEU A 76 -1.75 4.41 2.18
C LEU A 76 -2.40 3.92 3.48
N ARG A 77 -1.98 2.74 3.98
CA ARG A 77 -2.46 2.21 5.28
C ARG A 77 -1.95 3.06 6.43
N ASP A 78 -0.68 3.44 6.40
CA ASP A 78 -0.07 4.28 7.42
C ASP A 78 -0.79 5.63 7.47
N ALA A 79 -1.00 6.26 6.30
CA ALA A 79 -1.74 7.52 6.21
C ALA A 79 -3.20 7.42 6.70
N MET A 80 -3.88 6.30 6.46
CA MET A 80 -5.24 6.03 6.97
C MET A 80 -5.25 5.85 8.49
N GLN A 81 -4.21 5.21 9.04
CA GLN A 81 -4.08 4.99 10.49
C GLN A 81 -3.81 6.32 11.21
N ASP A 82 -2.95 7.17 10.65
CA ASP A 82 -2.66 8.50 11.17
C ASP A 82 -3.94 9.35 11.16
N ASN A 83 -4.62 9.43 10.02
CA ASN A 83 -5.87 10.19 9.91
C ASN A 83 -6.97 9.69 10.86
N ARG A 84 -7.05 8.37 11.11
CA ARG A 84 -8.00 7.82 12.09
C ARG A 84 -7.65 8.22 13.52
N THR A 85 -6.37 8.30 13.84
CA THR A 85 -5.88 8.81 15.13
C THR A 85 -6.22 10.29 15.27
N ASP A 86 -5.88 11.11 14.28
CA ASP A 86 -6.17 12.55 14.25
C ASP A 86 -7.67 12.82 14.44
N LEU A 87 -8.54 12.08 13.73
CA LEU A 87 -9.99 12.23 13.83
C LEU A 87 -10.50 11.86 15.22
N ARG A 88 -9.95 10.79 15.81
CA ARG A 88 -10.32 10.35 17.17
C ARG A 88 -9.91 11.40 18.21
N ASP A 89 -8.70 11.90 18.11
CA ASP A 89 -8.16 12.87 19.06
C ASP A 89 -8.91 14.20 18.94
N ALA A 90 -9.20 14.67 17.71
CA ALA A 90 -10.04 15.85 17.47
C ALA A 90 -11.45 15.72 18.11
N MET A 91 -12.04 14.52 18.11
CA MET A 91 -13.33 14.28 18.78
C MET A 91 -13.20 14.28 20.31
N ILE A 92 -12.12 13.72 20.87
CA ILE A 92 -11.86 13.71 22.32
C ILE A 92 -11.62 15.13 22.83
N ASP A 93 -10.88 15.93 22.06
CA ASP A 93 -10.51 17.30 22.40
C ASP A 93 -11.62 18.32 22.10
N ASN A 94 -12.78 17.85 21.60
CA ASN A 94 -13.93 18.69 21.21
C ASN A 94 -13.52 19.79 20.21
N ALA A 95 -12.71 19.44 19.21
CA ALA A 95 -12.33 20.33 18.13
C ALA A 95 -13.57 20.87 17.38
N ASP A 96 -13.40 22.00 16.72
CA ASP A 96 -14.48 22.60 15.93
C ASP A 96 -14.93 21.69 14.77
N MET A 97 -16.16 21.89 14.31
CA MET A 97 -16.76 21.06 13.25
C MET A 97 -16.06 21.21 11.89
N ALA A 98 -15.37 22.32 11.62
CA ALA A 98 -14.64 22.49 10.37
C ALA A 98 -13.38 21.62 10.36
N SER A 99 -12.68 21.54 11.49
CA SER A 99 -11.53 20.65 11.70
C SER A 99 -11.92 19.17 11.55
N ILE A 100 -13.02 18.75 12.19
CA ILE A 100 -13.56 17.38 12.05
C ILE A 100 -13.92 17.09 10.59
N ARG A 101 -14.59 18.04 9.91
CA ARG A 101 -14.96 17.89 8.50
C ARG A 101 -13.74 17.71 7.60
N SER A 102 -12.70 18.53 7.78
CA SER A 102 -11.47 18.43 7.00
C SER A 102 -10.79 17.06 7.16
N LEU A 103 -10.76 16.52 8.39
CA LEU A 103 -10.19 15.19 8.65
C LEU A 103 -11.03 14.08 8.03
N ALA A 104 -12.36 14.20 8.04
CA ALA A 104 -13.26 13.25 7.39
C ALA A 104 -13.13 13.26 5.86
N GLU A 105 -13.00 14.44 5.25
CA GLU A 105 -12.76 14.59 3.80
C GLU A 105 -11.42 13.95 3.41
N LYS A 106 -10.36 14.19 4.18
CA LYS A 106 -9.06 13.52 4.01
C LYS A 106 -9.17 11.99 4.09
N GLN A 107 -10.00 11.46 4.99
CA GLN A 107 -10.27 10.03 5.07
C GLN A 107 -10.95 9.50 3.80
N GLY A 108 -11.94 10.23 3.28
CA GLY A 108 -12.65 9.90 2.04
C GLY A 108 -11.72 9.84 0.83
N ASP A 109 -10.79 10.77 0.72
CA ASP A 109 -9.77 10.79 -0.34
C ASP A 109 -8.84 9.56 -0.26
N GLN A 110 -8.42 9.19 0.95
CA GLN A 110 -7.57 8.01 1.15
C GLN A 110 -8.31 6.71 0.80
N VAL A 111 -9.59 6.59 1.16
CA VAL A 111 -10.44 5.47 0.75
C VAL A 111 -10.57 5.41 -0.77
N THR A 112 -10.75 6.55 -1.43
CA THR A 112 -10.82 6.65 -2.89
C THR A 112 -9.54 6.15 -3.54
N ARG A 113 -8.38 6.61 -3.07
CA ARG A 113 -7.06 6.14 -3.56
C ARG A 113 -6.90 4.63 -3.39
N MET A 114 -7.40 4.06 -2.29
CA MET A 114 -7.32 2.62 -2.04
C MET A 114 -8.17 1.82 -3.04
N ILE A 115 -9.37 2.32 -3.35
CA ILE A 115 -10.27 1.68 -4.32
C ILE A 115 -9.63 1.70 -5.70
N VAL A 116 -9.12 2.86 -6.13
CA VAL A 116 -8.47 3.03 -7.44
C VAL A 116 -7.25 2.12 -7.55
N LEU A 117 -6.35 2.12 -6.56
CA LEU A 117 -5.16 1.26 -6.56
C LEU A 117 -5.52 -0.23 -6.67
N ARG A 118 -6.54 -0.68 -5.93
CA ARG A 118 -7.02 -2.08 -6.02
C ARG A 118 -7.59 -2.41 -7.41
N ALA A 119 -8.33 -1.48 -8.02
CA ALA A 119 -8.88 -1.66 -9.36
C ALA A 119 -7.77 -1.74 -10.41
N GLU A 120 -6.78 -0.86 -10.35
CA GLU A 120 -5.61 -0.87 -11.24
C GLU A 120 -4.83 -2.19 -11.14
N VAL A 121 -4.58 -2.65 -9.91
CA VAL A 121 -3.88 -3.92 -9.68
C VAL A 121 -4.67 -5.09 -10.23
N ARG A 122 -6.00 -5.10 -10.06
CA ARG A 122 -6.87 -6.12 -10.66
C ARG A 122 -6.78 -6.11 -12.18
N ASN A 123 -6.82 -4.93 -12.80
CA ASN A 123 -6.71 -4.81 -14.25
C ASN A 123 -5.35 -5.30 -14.76
N LYS A 124 -4.25 -4.93 -14.09
CA LYS A 124 -2.90 -5.41 -14.41
C LYS A 124 -2.81 -6.93 -14.32
N ILE A 125 -3.35 -7.52 -13.26
CA ILE A 125 -3.33 -8.98 -13.09
C ILE A 125 -4.17 -9.66 -14.18
N ASN A 126 -5.38 -9.17 -14.45
CA ASN A 126 -6.22 -9.72 -15.51
C ASN A 126 -5.56 -9.67 -16.90
N SER A 127 -4.73 -8.66 -17.17
CA SER A 127 -3.98 -8.57 -18.44
C SER A 127 -2.88 -9.61 -18.61
N VAL A 128 -2.45 -10.25 -17.52
CA VAL A 128 -1.40 -11.29 -17.52
C VAL A 128 -2.00 -12.70 -17.66
N LEU A 129 -3.27 -12.87 -17.28
CA LEU A 129 -3.94 -14.17 -17.20
C LEU A 129 -4.70 -14.50 -18.49
N THR A 130 -4.74 -15.79 -18.84
CA THR A 130 -5.63 -16.28 -19.92
C THR A 130 -7.10 -16.18 -19.50
N GLU A 131 -8.03 -16.38 -20.43
CA GLU A 131 -9.47 -16.35 -20.10
C GLU A 131 -9.82 -17.45 -19.08
N GLU A 132 -9.31 -18.67 -19.29
CA GLU A 132 -9.56 -19.82 -18.43
C GLU A 132 -9.01 -19.58 -17.01
N GLN A 133 -7.85 -18.95 -16.90
CA GLN A 133 -7.26 -18.55 -15.61
C GLN A 133 -8.08 -17.46 -14.92
N ARG A 134 -8.66 -16.52 -15.69
CA ARG A 134 -9.54 -15.47 -15.15
C ARG A 134 -10.86 -16.03 -14.63
N GLU A 135 -11.43 -17.02 -15.29
CA GLU A 135 -12.62 -17.74 -14.80
C GLU A 135 -12.33 -18.45 -13.48
N GLN A 136 -11.25 -19.22 -13.39
CA GLN A 136 -10.82 -19.88 -12.14
C GLN A 136 -10.64 -18.87 -11.00
N LEU A 137 -10.07 -17.69 -11.29
CA LEU A 137 -9.84 -16.64 -10.32
C LEU A 137 -11.16 -16.01 -9.78
N GLN A 138 -12.20 -15.95 -10.61
CA GLN A 138 -13.52 -15.46 -10.19
C GLN A 138 -14.16 -16.40 -9.16
N ASP A 139 -14.05 -17.71 -9.38
CA ASP A 139 -14.58 -18.74 -8.47
C ASP A 139 -13.84 -18.78 -7.13
N LEU A 140 -12.53 -18.47 -7.14
CA LEU A 140 -11.68 -18.38 -5.95
C LEU A 140 -11.98 -17.16 -5.05
N ARG A 141 -13.08 -16.44 -5.29
CA ARG A 141 -13.54 -15.30 -4.50
C ARG A 141 -12.49 -14.18 -4.45
N TRP A 142 -11.89 -13.86 -5.60
CA TRP A 142 -11.11 -12.63 -5.82
C TRP A 142 -11.86 -11.38 -5.33
N SER A 143 -13.19 -11.41 -5.43
CA SER A 143 -14.10 -10.54 -4.67
C SER A 143 -14.07 -10.96 -3.20
N GLY A 144 -13.03 -10.49 -2.48
CA GLY A 144 -12.92 -10.71 -1.05
C GLY A 144 -14.23 -10.36 -0.36
N LYS A 145 -14.65 -11.25 0.55
CA LYS A 145 -15.61 -10.93 1.63
C LYS A 145 -15.04 -9.73 2.40
N GLY A 146 -15.33 -8.52 1.94
CA GLY A 146 -14.70 -7.28 2.40
C GLY A 146 -15.44 -6.01 1.97
N PHE A 147 -16.43 -6.12 1.07
CA PHE A 147 -17.48 -5.11 0.85
C PHE A 147 -18.77 -5.42 1.63
N GLY A 148 -18.75 -6.41 2.53
CA GLY A 148 -19.82 -6.59 3.51
C GLY A 148 -19.52 -5.74 4.75
N PRO A 149 -20.55 -5.22 5.44
CA PRO A 149 -20.35 -4.40 6.64
C PRO A 149 -19.43 -5.16 7.60
N GLY A 150 -18.31 -4.51 7.95
CA GLY A 150 -17.39 -5.03 8.94
C GLY A 150 -18.16 -5.49 10.17
N ARG A 151 -17.76 -6.63 10.72
CA ARG A 151 -18.34 -7.23 11.93
C ARG A 151 -18.55 -6.13 12.98
N LYS A 152 -19.76 -6.09 13.53
CA LYS A 152 -20.25 -5.21 14.60
C LYS A 152 -19.16 -4.87 15.61
N GLY A 153 -18.86 -3.58 15.72
CA GLY A 153 -18.15 -3.01 16.85
C GLY A 153 -18.85 -1.71 17.24
N PHE A 154 -19.77 -1.83 18.20
CA PHE A 154 -20.00 -0.85 19.26
C PHE A 154 -19.43 -1.47 20.53
#